data_AF-A0A5D0D0N4-F1
#
_entry.id   AF-A0A5D0D0N4-F1
#
_cell.length_a   1.000
_cell.length_b   1.000
_cell.length_c   1.000
_cell.angle_alpha   90.00
_cell.angle_beta   90.00
_cell.angle_gamma   90.00
#
_symmetry.space_group_name_H-M   'P 1'
#
loop_
_entity.id
_entity.type
_entity.pdbx_description
1 polymer ?
#
loop_
_entity_poly.entity_id
_entity_poly.type
_entity_poly.pdbx_seq_one_letter_code
_entity_poly.pdbx_strand_id
1 'polypeptide(L)'
;MEEILMKLFIHTDPIRFEVGYEWGYGPCSEIVDMILSFWGKNQELLFAYRELDRDKDEHKDEISEDLIEAFHADILYDEDGKMEKQIYEILVSSSYVTDPKITMEQLLTKFRTADLKNVDSSTKQQIKEVLYKSYTIYELMDEPSETQSFINERIKSENSLWLSHYNKPDHLKRILWYKLSSREEVVKAIEINFWFSCMLVDQGAPLEEYNYFLTYTEEHGDIGEHDGMVLYIKTKKLIEFMDLVVPKLESTFGKIDIII
;
A
#
# COMPACT_ATOMS: atom_id res chain seq x y z
N MET A 1 22.74 23.35 7.25
CA MET A 1 21.69 22.47 6.72
C MET A 1 21.64 22.76 5.25
N GLU A 2 21.96 21.76 4.42
CA GLU A 2 21.70 21.87 2.98
C GLU A 2 20.20 22.05 2.78
N GLU A 3 19.84 22.97 1.91
CA GLU A 3 18.45 23.23 1.53
C GLU A 3 17.98 22.00 0.74
N ILE A 4 16.99 21.26 1.25
CA ILE A 4 16.40 20.13 0.52
C ILE A 4 15.74 20.72 -0.72
N LEU A 5 16.36 20.54 -1.88
CA LEU A 5 15.88 21.09 -3.13
C LEU A 5 14.88 20.12 -3.75
N MET A 6 13.59 20.34 -3.50
CA MET A 6 12.51 19.63 -4.19
C MET A 6 12.46 20.06 -5.65
N LYS A 7 12.19 19.11 -6.55
CA LYS A 7 12.18 19.36 -8.00
C LYS A 7 10.85 19.00 -8.62
N LEU A 8 10.33 19.89 -9.47
CA LEU A 8 9.06 19.71 -10.16
C LEU A 8 9.28 19.69 -11.66
N PHE A 9 9.17 18.50 -12.26
CA PHE A 9 9.33 18.29 -13.70
C PHE A 9 7.96 18.43 -14.37
N ILE A 10 7.73 19.57 -15.02
CA ILE A 10 6.43 19.90 -15.61
C ILE A 10 6.26 19.38 -17.06
N HIS A 11 7.33 18.93 -17.69
CA HIS A 11 7.31 18.40 -19.07
C HIS A 11 7.02 16.89 -19.13
N THR A 12 6.95 16.20 -17.99
CA THR A 12 6.62 14.77 -17.94
C THR A 12 5.10 14.56 -17.92
N ASP A 13 4.64 13.38 -18.37
CA ASP A 13 3.25 12.95 -18.23
C ASP A 13 3.21 11.55 -17.60
N PRO A 14 2.80 11.43 -16.32
CA PRO A 14 2.38 12.50 -15.39
C PRO A 14 3.49 13.50 -15.02
N ILE A 15 3.10 14.68 -14.52
CA ILE A 15 4.02 15.64 -13.89
C ILE A 15 4.68 14.95 -12.70
N ARG A 16 5.99 15.13 -12.54
CA ARG A 16 6.79 14.43 -11.53
C ARG A 16 7.32 15.42 -10.51
N PHE A 17 6.98 15.21 -9.23
CA PHE A 17 7.45 16.02 -8.10
C PHE A 17 8.34 15.18 -7.19
N GLU A 18 9.64 15.44 -7.22
CA GLU A 18 10.65 14.80 -6.37
C GLU A 18 10.70 15.50 -5.01
N VAL A 19 10.48 14.73 -3.94
CA VAL A 19 10.48 15.26 -2.56
C VAL A 19 11.64 14.74 -1.70
N GLY A 20 12.46 13.81 -2.23
CA GLY A 20 13.62 13.26 -1.54
C GLY A 20 13.30 12.06 -0.63
N TYR A 21 14.31 11.49 0.03
CA TYR A 21 14.17 10.33 0.92
C TYR A 21 13.67 10.68 2.32
N GLU A 22 13.75 11.96 2.67
CA GLU A 22 13.41 12.47 4.00
C GLU A 22 11.96 12.17 4.37
N TRP A 23 11.09 12.00 3.36
CA TRP A 23 9.67 11.67 3.53
C TRP A 23 9.34 10.24 3.09
N GLY A 24 10.33 9.35 3.08
CA GLY A 24 10.17 7.93 2.77
C GLY A 24 9.83 7.04 3.97
N TYR A 25 10.00 7.56 5.18
CA TYR A 25 9.87 6.78 6.42
C TYR A 25 8.48 6.94 7.05
N GLY A 26 7.44 6.50 6.32
CA GLY A 26 6.09 6.40 6.83
C GLY A 26 5.29 7.71 6.87
N PRO A 27 4.01 7.64 7.27
CA PRO A 27 3.08 8.77 7.25
C PRO A 27 3.63 9.95 8.05
N CYS A 28 3.74 11.12 7.41
CA CYS A 28 4.18 12.36 8.05
C CYS A 28 3.24 13.52 7.72
N SER A 29 3.30 14.57 8.54
CA SER A 29 2.51 15.79 8.36
C SER A 29 2.71 16.45 6.99
N GLU A 30 3.93 16.37 6.47
CA GLU A 30 4.38 16.99 5.25
C GLU A 30 3.67 16.39 4.04
N ILE A 31 3.51 15.06 3.99
CA ILE A 31 2.74 14.40 2.93
C ILE A 31 1.27 14.82 2.98
N VAL A 32 0.70 14.95 4.18
CA VAL A 32 -0.67 15.44 4.34
C VAL A 32 -0.78 16.87 3.81
N ASP A 33 0.12 17.77 4.20
CA ASP A 33 0.13 19.16 3.71
C ASP A 33 0.33 19.25 2.20
N MET A 34 1.12 18.34 1.63
CA MET A 34 1.31 18.21 0.19
C MET A 34 -0.03 17.89 -0.49
N ILE A 35 -0.78 16.89 -0.03
CA ILE A 35 -2.11 16.55 -0.58
C ILE A 35 -3.10 17.72 -0.41
N LEU A 36 -3.13 18.32 0.78
CA LEU A 36 -4.04 19.42 1.10
C LEU A 36 -3.77 20.67 0.24
N SER A 37 -2.54 20.85 -0.26
CA SER A 37 -2.21 21.96 -1.18
C SER A 37 -3.02 21.90 -2.48
N PHE A 38 -3.42 20.71 -2.93
CA PHE A 38 -4.29 20.53 -4.09
C PHE A 38 -5.76 20.83 -3.79
N TRP A 39 -6.19 20.75 -2.53
CA TRP A 39 -7.61 20.73 -2.17
C TRP A 39 -8.26 22.12 -2.24
N GLY A 40 -9.21 22.26 -3.18
CA GLY A 40 -10.05 23.46 -3.36
C GLY A 40 -11.40 23.39 -2.64
N LYS A 41 -12.03 24.56 -2.44
CA LYS A 41 -13.28 24.74 -1.67
C LYS A 41 -14.50 23.92 -2.14
N ASN A 42 -14.54 23.51 -3.41
CA ASN A 42 -15.67 22.78 -4.00
C ASN A 42 -15.27 21.39 -4.53
N GLN A 43 -14.17 20.84 -4.03
CA GLN A 43 -13.67 19.54 -4.43
C GLN A 43 -13.89 18.49 -3.34
N GLU A 44 -14.09 17.26 -3.76
CA GLU A 44 -14.01 16.07 -2.92
C GLU A 44 -12.62 15.47 -3.06
N LEU A 45 -12.01 15.11 -1.93
CA LEU A 45 -10.77 14.33 -1.88
C LEU A 45 -11.15 12.86 -1.71
N LEU A 46 -10.86 12.04 -2.72
CA LEU A 46 -11.18 10.62 -2.74
C LEU A 46 -9.90 9.80 -2.75
N PHE A 47 -9.71 8.95 -1.77
CA PHE A 47 -8.61 7.99 -1.74
C PHE A 47 -9.05 6.66 -2.38
N ALA A 48 -8.08 5.98 -2.99
CA ALA A 48 -8.27 4.65 -3.56
C ALA A 48 -7.86 3.58 -2.56
N TYR A 49 -8.78 2.65 -2.25
CA TYR A 49 -8.44 1.34 -1.71
C TYR A 49 -8.63 0.31 -2.82
N ARG A 50 -7.58 -0.43 -3.15
CA ARG A 50 -7.61 -1.39 -4.26
C ARG A 50 -7.82 -2.77 -3.70
N GLU A 51 -8.86 -3.43 -4.20
CA GLU A 51 -9.06 -4.85 -3.93
C GLU A 51 -8.55 -5.67 -5.10
N LEU A 52 -7.74 -6.66 -4.76
CA LEU A 52 -7.05 -7.57 -5.65
C LEU A 52 -7.63 -8.98 -5.46
N ASP A 53 -7.78 -9.72 -6.54
CA ASP A 53 -8.23 -11.11 -6.50
C ASP A 53 -7.04 -12.01 -6.12
N ARG A 54 -7.00 -12.38 -4.83
CA ARG A 54 -5.94 -13.20 -4.24
C ARG A 54 -5.65 -14.50 -5.01
N ASP A 55 -6.70 -15.11 -5.59
CA ASP A 55 -6.58 -16.39 -6.29
C ASP A 55 -6.00 -16.25 -7.71
N LYS A 56 -5.81 -15.01 -8.18
CA LYS A 56 -5.21 -14.68 -9.48
C LYS A 56 -3.86 -13.98 -9.37
N ASP A 57 -3.29 -13.92 -8.17
CA ASP A 57 -1.92 -13.44 -8.00
C ASP A 57 -0.93 -14.43 -8.64
N GLU A 58 -0.20 -13.96 -9.65
CA GLU A 58 0.81 -14.75 -10.36
C GLU A 58 2.05 -15.05 -9.49
N HIS A 59 2.26 -14.25 -8.44
CA HIS A 59 3.37 -14.41 -7.50
C HIS A 59 3.01 -15.26 -6.27
N LYS A 60 1.78 -15.79 -6.19
CA LYS A 60 1.31 -16.56 -5.02
C LYS A 60 2.30 -17.65 -4.60
N ASP A 61 2.83 -18.41 -5.56
CA ASP A 61 3.75 -19.52 -5.26
C ASP A 61 5.07 -19.02 -4.69
N GLU A 62 5.65 -17.95 -5.28
CA GLU A 62 6.90 -17.32 -4.82
C GLU A 62 6.73 -16.73 -3.41
N ILE A 63 5.70 -15.90 -3.21
CA ILE A 63 5.37 -15.30 -1.91
C ILE A 63 5.16 -16.40 -0.85
N SER A 64 4.47 -17.48 -1.22
CA SER A 64 4.21 -18.58 -0.29
C SER A 64 5.48 -19.35 0.10
N GLU A 65 6.45 -19.49 -0.79
CA GLU A 65 7.76 -20.06 -0.46
C GLU A 65 8.53 -19.16 0.51
N ASP A 66 8.61 -17.87 0.22
CA ASP A 66 9.27 -16.90 1.10
C ASP A 66 8.64 -16.88 2.49
N LEU A 67 7.31 -16.93 2.56
CA LEU A 67 6.57 -16.95 3.83
C LEU A 67 6.83 -18.23 4.64
N ILE A 68 6.91 -19.41 4.03
CA ILE A 68 7.20 -20.63 4.80
C ILE A 68 8.65 -20.65 5.29
N GLU A 69 9.60 -20.14 4.50
CA GLU A 69 10.99 -19.97 4.93
C GLU A 69 11.07 -18.97 6.09
N ALA A 70 10.37 -17.85 5.99
CA ALA A 70 10.28 -16.83 7.02
C ALA A 70 9.65 -17.36 8.32
N PHE A 71 8.53 -18.08 8.23
CA PHE A 71 7.88 -18.68 9.38
C PHE A 71 8.81 -19.70 10.05
N HIS A 72 9.48 -20.52 9.25
CA HIS A 72 10.43 -21.53 9.74
C HIS A 72 11.65 -20.90 10.41
N ALA A 73 12.11 -19.75 9.93
CA ALA A 73 13.20 -18.98 10.52
C ALA A 73 12.77 -18.14 11.76
N ASP A 74 11.50 -18.20 12.15
CA ASP A 74 10.93 -17.44 13.27
C ASP A 74 11.05 -15.91 13.10
N ILE A 75 10.92 -15.42 11.87
CA ILE A 75 10.99 -13.99 11.54
C ILE A 75 9.64 -13.32 11.30
N LEU A 76 8.56 -14.11 11.31
CA LEU A 76 7.19 -13.64 11.09
C LEU A 76 6.51 -13.25 12.41
N TYR A 77 5.88 -12.07 12.44
CA TYR A 77 5.24 -11.51 13.62
C TYR A 77 3.78 -11.97 13.80
N ASP A 78 3.49 -12.73 14.87
CA ASP A 78 2.14 -13.25 15.17
C ASP A 78 1.69 -12.83 16.57
N GLU A 79 1.27 -11.57 16.73
CA GLU A 79 0.94 -10.99 18.04
C GLU A 79 -0.06 -11.84 18.86
N ASP A 80 -1.09 -12.38 18.20
CA ASP A 80 -2.16 -13.16 18.83
C ASP A 80 -1.92 -14.68 18.80
N GLY A 81 -0.80 -15.14 18.24
CA GLY A 81 -0.50 -16.57 18.06
C GLY A 81 -1.51 -17.31 17.16
N LYS A 82 -2.28 -16.58 16.35
CA LYS A 82 -3.38 -17.14 15.55
C LYS A 82 -2.85 -17.96 14.40
N MET A 83 -1.79 -17.48 13.73
CA MET A 83 -1.13 -18.20 12.65
C MET A 83 -0.43 -19.45 13.21
N GLU A 84 0.34 -19.31 14.29
CA GLU A 84 1.04 -20.41 14.95
C GLU A 84 0.07 -21.54 15.33
N LYS A 85 -1.10 -21.18 15.85
CA LYS A 85 -2.15 -22.15 16.18
C LYS A 85 -2.66 -22.92 14.96
N GLN A 86 -2.91 -22.24 13.84
CA GLN A 86 -3.38 -22.90 12.61
C GLN A 86 -2.31 -23.84 12.04
N ILE A 87 -1.04 -23.43 12.08
CA ILE A 87 0.08 -24.26 11.63
C ILE A 87 0.26 -25.46 12.56
N TYR A 88 0.13 -25.27 13.86
CA TYR A 88 0.10 -26.37 14.82
C TYR A 88 -1.00 -27.40 14.51
N GLU A 89 -2.22 -26.95 14.22
CA GLU A 89 -3.34 -27.83 13.86
C GLU A 89 -3.04 -28.62 12.56
N ILE A 90 -2.38 -28.00 11.59
CA ILE A 90 -1.90 -28.70 10.37
C ILE A 90 -0.85 -29.75 10.74
N LEU A 91 0.16 -29.39 11.52
CA LEU A 91 1.25 -30.31 11.87
C LEU A 91 0.77 -31.51 12.69
N VAL A 92 -0.19 -31.34 13.60
CA VAL A 92 -0.79 -32.43 14.39
C VAL A 92 -1.71 -33.32 13.54
N SER A 93 -2.46 -32.74 12.60
CA SER A 93 -3.34 -33.51 11.72
C SER A 93 -2.58 -34.23 10.59
N SER A 94 -1.35 -33.82 10.32
CA SER A 94 -0.45 -34.48 9.38
C SER A 94 0.28 -35.67 10.00
N SER A 95 0.99 -36.45 9.18
CA SER A 95 1.91 -37.50 9.64
C SER A 95 3.23 -36.97 10.23
N TYR A 96 3.37 -35.64 10.39
CA TYR A 96 4.62 -35.00 10.86
C TYR A 96 4.98 -35.35 12.31
N VAL A 97 3.97 -35.59 13.16
CA VAL A 97 4.18 -36.05 14.54
C VAL A 97 3.14 -37.09 14.95
N THR A 98 3.58 -38.11 15.68
CA THR A 98 2.72 -39.20 16.17
C THR A 98 2.51 -39.16 17.69
N ASP A 99 3.14 -38.21 18.40
CA ASP A 99 3.01 -38.08 19.84
C ASP A 99 1.73 -37.31 20.20
N PRO A 100 0.72 -37.94 20.81
CA PRO A 100 -0.54 -37.30 21.17
C PRO A 100 -0.43 -36.31 22.33
N LYS A 101 0.74 -36.20 23.00
CA LYS A 101 0.97 -35.30 24.14
C LYS A 101 1.87 -34.11 23.80
N ILE A 102 2.31 -33.97 22.55
CA ILE A 102 3.18 -32.87 22.17
C ILE A 102 2.47 -31.53 22.36
N THR A 103 3.14 -30.57 22.98
CA THR A 103 2.62 -29.21 23.11
C THR A 103 2.82 -28.43 21.82
N MET A 104 2.08 -27.33 21.65
CA MET A 104 2.26 -26.41 20.51
C MET A 104 3.70 -25.89 20.43
N GLU A 105 4.22 -25.39 21.55
CA GLU A 105 5.59 -24.89 21.67
C GLU A 105 6.63 -25.95 21.25
N GLN A 106 6.48 -27.19 21.73
CA GLN A 106 7.38 -28.30 21.39
C GLN A 106 7.31 -28.64 19.90
N LEU A 107 6.11 -28.68 19.32
CA LEU A 107 5.91 -29.02 17.92
C LEU A 107 6.44 -27.93 16.99
N LEU A 108 6.18 -26.66 17.30
CA LEU A 108 6.70 -25.53 16.51
C LEU A 108 8.22 -25.42 16.63
N THR A 109 8.79 -25.64 17.82
CA THR A 109 10.25 -25.71 17.99
C THR A 109 10.86 -26.84 17.16
N LYS A 110 10.23 -28.02 17.17
CA LYS A 110 10.65 -29.15 16.33
C LYS A 110 10.55 -28.81 14.83
N PHE A 111 9.48 -28.13 14.43
CA PHE A 111 9.28 -27.67 13.06
C PHE A 111 10.40 -26.74 12.62
N ARG A 112 10.67 -25.66 13.38
CA ARG A 112 11.69 -24.64 13.10
C ARG A 112 13.14 -25.15 13.10
N THR A 113 13.40 -26.25 13.81
CA THR A 113 14.75 -26.85 13.92
C THR A 113 14.99 -28.01 12.94
N ALA A 114 13.94 -28.48 12.26
CA ALA A 114 14.06 -29.51 11.25
C ALA A 114 14.58 -28.92 9.92
N ASP A 115 15.11 -29.78 9.04
CA ASP A 115 15.26 -29.38 7.63
C ASP A 115 13.86 -29.31 7.01
N LEU A 116 13.46 -28.15 6.48
CA LEU A 116 12.20 -27.97 5.77
C LEU A 116 12.00 -29.06 4.71
N LYS A 117 13.05 -29.56 4.05
CA LYS A 117 12.98 -30.65 3.06
C LYS A 117 12.36 -31.95 3.61
N ASN A 118 12.39 -32.15 4.93
CA ASN A 118 11.82 -33.32 5.59
C ASN A 118 10.32 -33.20 5.87
N VAL A 119 9.72 -32.02 5.73
CA VAL A 119 8.27 -31.84 5.78
C VAL A 119 7.69 -32.31 4.46
N ASP A 120 6.69 -33.18 4.49
CA ASP A 120 6.07 -33.68 3.26
C ASP A 120 5.39 -32.56 2.47
N SER A 121 5.30 -32.74 1.15
CA SER A 121 4.80 -31.70 0.24
C SER A 121 3.35 -31.30 0.51
N SER A 122 2.49 -32.21 0.99
CA SER A 122 1.09 -31.90 1.28
C SER A 122 0.97 -31.00 2.50
N THR A 123 1.69 -31.33 3.57
CA THR A 123 1.75 -30.52 4.80
C THR A 123 2.33 -29.14 4.50
N LYS A 124 3.42 -29.08 3.71
CA LYS A 124 3.99 -27.80 3.26
C LYS A 124 2.98 -26.94 2.53
N GLN A 125 2.22 -27.52 1.59
CA GLN A 125 1.23 -26.74 0.84
C GLN A 125 0.13 -26.19 1.74
N GLN A 126 -0.33 -26.96 2.72
CA GLN A 126 -1.34 -26.48 3.68
C GLN A 126 -0.81 -25.33 4.54
N ILE A 127 0.45 -25.43 5.00
CA ILE A 127 1.10 -24.35 5.76
C ILE A 127 1.22 -23.10 4.90
N LYS A 128 1.71 -23.23 3.66
CA LYS A 128 1.81 -22.14 2.69
C LYS A 128 0.49 -21.42 2.47
N GLU A 129 -0.60 -22.16 2.27
CA GLU A 129 -1.94 -21.56 2.08
C GLU A 129 -2.41 -20.77 3.31
N VAL A 130 -2.12 -21.27 4.52
CA VAL A 130 -2.41 -20.54 5.77
C VAL A 130 -1.57 -19.26 5.84
N LEU A 131 -0.26 -19.39 5.65
CA LEU A 131 0.67 -18.27 5.70
C LEU A 131 0.29 -17.19 4.70
N TYR A 132 0.09 -17.57 3.44
CA TYR A 132 -0.30 -16.66 2.38
C TYR A 132 -1.59 -15.91 2.72
N LYS A 133 -2.63 -16.59 3.22
CA LYS A 133 -3.89 -15.92 3.63
C LYS A 133 -3.73 -15.02 4.85
N SER A 134 -2.84 -15.37 5.77
CA SER A 134 -2.63 -14.61 7.00
C SER A 134 -1.73 -13.39 6.83
N TYR A 135 -0.78 -13.44 5.89
CA TYR A 135 0.25 -12.40 5.70
C TYR A 135 0.01 -11.49 4.51
N THR A 136 -0.99 -11.79 3.68
CA THR A 136 -1.30 -10.95 2.52
C THR A 136 -2.65 -10.26 2.67
N ILE A 137 -2.65 -8.97 2.41
CA ILE A 137 -3.84 -8.11 2.38
C ILE A 137 -4.19 -7.89 0.92
N TYR A 138 -5.32 -8.43 0.49
CA TYR A 138 -5.79 -8.36 -0.90
C TYR A 138 -7.10 -7.59 -0.99
N GLU A 139 -7.98 -7.75 -0.01
CA GLU A 139 -9.29 -7.14 0.04
C GLU A 139 -9.50 -6.39 1.36
N LEU A 140 -10.47 -5.47 1.39
CA LEU A 140 -10.76 -4.70 2.59
C LEU A 140 -11.10 -5.62 3.77
N MET A 141 -11.73 -6.78 3.51
CA MET A 141 -12.07 -7.76 4.53
C MET A 141 -10.87 -8.40 5.23
N ASP A 142 -9.66 -8.31 4.65
CA ASP A 142 -8.42 -8.80 5.25
C ASP A 142 -7.85 -7.79 6.26
N GLU A 143 -8.28 -6.52 6.21
CA GLU A 143 -7.82 -5.45 7.11
C GLU A 143 -8.36 -5.57 8.53
N PRO A 144 -7.75 -4.89 9.52
CA PRO A 144 -8.34 -4.73 10.84
C PRO A 144 -9.75 -4.10 10.77
N SER A 145 -10.63 -4.49 11.70
CA SER A 145 -12.03 -4.05 11.72
C SER A 145 -12.20 -2.52 11.76
N GLU A 146 -11.27 -1.80 12.39
CA GLU A 146 -11.26 -0.34 12.42
C GLU A 146 -11.02 0.26 11.02
N THR A 147 -10.06 -0.27 10.26
CA THR A 147 -9.79 0.11 8.87
C THR A 147 -10.99 -0.19 7.98
N GLN A 148 -11.57 -1.38 8.13
CA GLN A 148 -12.80 -1.76 7.43
C GLN A 148 -13.92 -0.75 7.67
N SER A 149 -14.14 -0.38 8.93
CA SER A 149 -15.20 0.54 9.32
C SER A 149 -14.94 1.94 8.77
N PHE A 150 -13.69 2.41 8.91
CA PHE A 150 -13.27 3.71 8.41
C PHE A 150 -13.52 3.87 6.91
N ILE A 151 -13.13 2.87 6.10
CA ILE A 151 -13.31 2.91 4.65
C ILE A 151 -14.78 2.74 4.27
N ASN A 152 -15.47 1.72 4.79
CA ASN A 152 -16.86 1.40 4.40
C ASN A 152 -17.82 2.56 4.63
N GLU A 153 -17.70 3.28 5.74
CA GLU A 153 -18.54 4.46 6.05
C GLU A 153 -18.34 5.62 5.07
N ARG A 154 -17.22 5.62 4.35
CA ARG A 154 -16.78 6.73 3.48
C ARG A 154 -16.81 6.38 2.00
N ILE A 155 -17.19 5.16 1.63
CA ILE A 155 -17.27 4.75 0.22
C ILE A 155 -18.23 5.67 -0.54
N LYS A 156 -17.69 6.32 -1.57
CA LYS A 156 -18.42 7.19 -2.49
C LYS A 156 -18.75 6.46 -3.79
N SER A 157 -17.85 5.61 -4.27
CA SER A 157 -17.98 4.86 -5.51
C SER A 157 -17.16 3.58 -5.47
N GLU A 158 -17.63 2.57 -6.18
CA GLU A 158 -16.92 1.31 -6.41
C GLU A 158 -16.91 1.03 -7.90
N ASN A 159 -15.73 0.81 -8.48
CA ASN A 159 -15.56 0.55 -9.91
C ASN A 159 -14.20 -0.12 -10.18
N SER A 160 -13.79 -0.22 -11.44
CA SER A 160 -12.45 -0.70 -11.81
C SER A 160 -11.69 0.32 -12.68
N LEU A 161 -12.03 1.61 -12.51
CA LEU A 161 -11.44 2.74 -13.24
C LEU A 161 -9.97 2.90 -12.85
N TRP A 162 -9.09 2.59 -13.80
CA TRP A 162 -7.65 2.65 -13.58
C TRP A 162 -7.07 3.96 -14.10
N LEU A 163 -6.71 4.86 -13.19
CA LEU A 163 -6.17 6.18 -13.51
C LEU A 163 -4.65 6.29 -13.37
N SER A 164 -4.00 5.27 -12.79
CA SER A 164 -2.55 5.23 -12.59
C SER A 164 -1.78 5.25 -13.92
N HIS A 165 -0.52 5.70 -13.87
CA HIS A 165 0.34 5.80 -15.06
C HIS A 165 1.01 4.46 -15.41
N TYR A 166 1.05 3.51 -14.49
CA TYR A 166 1.51 2.15 -14.70
C TYR A 166 0.38 1.21 -15.11
N ASN A 167 0.76 -0.02 -15.50
CA ASN A 167 -0.17 -1.05 -15.98
C ASN A 167 -1.22 -1.41 -14.92
N LYS A 168 -2.44 -1.65 -15.38
CA LYS A 168 -3.52 -2.18 -14.56
C LYS A 168 -3.20 -3.64 -14.19
N PRO A 169 -3.22 -4.03 -12.90
CA PRO A 169 -3.08 -5.41 -12.50
C PRO A 169 -4.19 -6.27 -13.12
N ASP A 170 -3.82 -7.42 -13.70
CA ASP A 170 -4.78 -8.35 -14.32
C ASP A 170 -5.76 -8.93 -13.30
N HIS A 171 -5.33 -9.02 -12.04
CA HIS A 171 -6.12 -9.49 -10.93
C HIS A 171 -6.80 -8.36 -10.14
N LEU A 172 -6.91 -7.13 -10.68
CA LEU A 172 -7.69 -6.07 -10.04
C LEU A 172 -9.18 -6.46 -9.96
N LYS A 173 -9.69 -6.62 -8.75
CA LYS A 173 -11.10 -6.94 -8.49
C LYS A 173 -11.97 -5.68 -8.60
N ARG A 174 -11.63 -4.65 -7.80
CA ARG A 174 -12.29 -3.33 -7.81
C ARG A 174 -11.43 -2.30 -7.08
N ILE A 175 -11.84 -1.04 -7.19
CA ILE A 175 -11.32 0.09 -6.45
C ILE A 175 -12.47 0.70 -5.67
N LEU A 176 -12.29 0.82 -4.37
CA LEU A 176 -13.18 1.56 -3.48
C LEU A 176 -12.65 2.99 -3.39
N TRP A 177 -13.43 3.94 -3.89
CA TRP A 177 -13.13 5.36 -3.79
C TRP A 177 -13.85 5.91 -2.57
N TYR A 178 -13.11 6.22 -1.51
CA TYR A 178 -13.65 6.69 -0.24
C TYR A 178 -13.33 8.16 0.00
N LYS A 179 -14.33 8.92 0.42
CA LYS A 179 -14.26 10.38 0.58
C LYS A 179 -13.70 10.76 1.94
N LEU A 180 -12.71 11.64 1.91
CA LEU A 180 -12.14 12.27 3.10
C LEU A 180 -12.60 13.71 3.21
N SER A 181 -12.81 14.17 4.44
CA SER A 181 -13.41 15.46 4.77
C SER A 181 -12.56 16.29 5.74
N SER A 182 -11.51 15.72 6.34
CA SER A 182 -10.62 16.44 7.25
C SER A 182 -9.16 16.02 7.12
N ARG A 183 -8.26 16.81 7.72
CA ARG A 183 -6.82 16.50 7.80
C ARG A 183 -6.58 15.17 8.50
N GLU A 184 -7.27 14.93 9.62
CA GLU A 184 -7.13 13.73 10.44
C GLU A 184 -7.52 12.48 9.66
N GLU A 185 -8.53 12.58 8.80
CA GLU A 185 -8.91 11.47 7.93
C GLU A 185 -7.86 11.21 6.84
N VAL A 186 -7.20 12.26 6.33
CA VAL A 186 -6.07 12.12 5.39
C VAL A 186 -4.89 11.43 6.06
N VAL A 187 -4.55 11.83 7.30
CA VAL A 187 -3.50 11.15 8.10
C VAL A 187 -3.82 9.66 8.18
N LYS A 188 -5.03 9.31 8.63
CA LYS A 188 -5.45 7.92 8.78
C LYS A 188 -5.44 7.14 7.46
N ALA A 189 -5.79 7.78 6.35
CA ALA A 189 -5.73 7.14 5.04
C ALA A 189 -4.30 6.81 4.59
N ILE A 190 -3.32 7.68 4.90
CA ILE A 190 -1.90 7.44 4.60
C ILE A 190 -1.31 6.39 5.56
N GLU A 191 -1.78 6.32 6.81
CA GLU A 191 -1.40 5.25 7.75
C GLU A 191 -1.86 3.87 7.26
N ILE A 192 -3.05 3.78 6.65
CA ILE A 192 -3.56 2.54 6.05
C ILE A 192 -2.73 2.14 4.83
N ASN A 193 -2.44 3.10 3.94
CA ASN A 193 -1.60 2.85 2.79
C ASN A 193 -0.71 4.05 2.50
N PHE A 194 0.57 3.91 2.84
CA PHE A 194 1.57 4.94 2.64
C PHE A 194 1.83 5.24 1.16
N TRP A 195 1.76 4.20 0.30
CA TRP A 195 1.84 4.30 -1.16
C TRP A 195 0.48 4.62 -1.76
N PHE A 196 -0.04 5.79 -1.38
CA PHE A 196 -1.42 6.15 -1.69
C PHE A 196 -1.63 6.54 -3.14
N SER A 197 -2.88 6.42 -3.57
CA SER A 197 -3.41 7.12 -4.74
C SER A 197 -4.70 7.82 -4.35
N CYS A 198 -4.82 9.09 -4.73
CA CYS A 198 -6.02 9.86 -4.45
C CYS A 198 -6.36 10.81 -5.61
N MET A 199 -7.61 11.26 -5.66
CA MET A 199 -8.07 12.23 -6.64
C MET A 199 -8.78 13.39 -5.98
N LEU A 200 -8.72 14.53 -6.67
CA LEU A 200 -9.51 15.71 -6.37
C LEU A 200 -10.48 15.95 -7.51
N VAL A 201 -11.76 15.85 -7.22
CA VAL A 201 -12.85 15.94 -8.20
C VAL A 201 -13.87 16.97 -7.73
N ASP A 202 -14.48 17.71 -8.66
CA ASP A 202 -15.53 18.65 -8.29
C ASP A 202 -16.74 17.91 -7.72
N GLN A 203 -17.40 18.52 -6.73
CA GLN A 203 -18.55 17.89 -6.07
C GLN A 203 -19.65 17.51 -7.07
N GLY A 204 -19.96 16.21 -7.12
CA GLY A 204 -20.98 15.65 -8.00
C GLY A 204 -20.53 15.38 -9.43
N ALA A 205 -19.28 15.68 -9.80
CA ALA A 205 -18.72 15.31 -11.09
C ALA A 205 -18.37 13.81 -11.13
N PRO A 206 -18.36 13.19 -12.33
CA PRO A 206 -17.81 11.85 -12.53
C PRO A 206 -16.33 11.79 -12.15
N LEU A 207 -15.86 10.61 -11.72
CA LEU A 207 -14.47 10.42 -11.29
C LEU A 207 -13.46 10.71 -12.40
N GLU A 208 -13.82 10.41 -13.66
CA GLU A 208 -13.00 10.64 -14.85
C GLU A 208 -12.76 12.14 -15.15
N GLU A 209 -13.57 13.00 -14.55
CA GLU A 209 -13.46 14.46 -14.63
C GLU A 209 -12.64 15.06 -13.46
N TYR A 210 -11.80 14.25 -12.83
CA TYR A 210 -10.87 14.72 -11.80
C TYR A 210 -10.04 15.93 -12.27
N ASN A 211 -9.79 16.87 -11.36
CA ASN A 211 -8.88 17.99 -11.57
C ASN A 211 -7.42 17.57 -11.36
N TYR A 212 -7.20 16.74 -10.35
CA TYR A 212 -5.89 16.17 -10.01
C TYR A 212 -6.04 14.69 -9.65
N PHE A 213 -5.14 13.86 -10.16
CA PHE A 213 -4.95 12.49 -9.70
C PHE A 213 -3.49 12.34 -9.25
N LEU A 214 -3.33 11.93 -8.00
CA LEU A 214 -2.07 11.92 -7.28
C LEU A 214 -1.67 10.47 -7.00
N THR A 215 -0.41 10.13 -7.21
CA THR A 215 0.15 8.82 -6.85
C THR A 215 1.51 9.03 -6.20
N TYR A 216 1.66 8.57 -4.96
CA TYR A 216 2.90 8.69 -4.20
C TYR A 216 3.61 7.33 -4.16
N THR A 217 4.89 7.33 -4.48
CA THR A 217 5.69 6.10 -4.58
C THR A 217 7.18 6.39 -4.37
N GLU A 218 7.97 5.32 -4.32
CA GLU A 218 9.42 5.35 -4.29
C GLU A 218 9.97 4.96 -5.66
N GLU A 219 10.98 5.68 -6.12
CA GLU A 219 11.78 5.30 -7.28
C GLU A 219 13.18 4.94 -6.82
N HIS A 220 13.69 3.83 -7.36
CA HIS A 220 15.07 3.39 -7.22
C HIS A 220 15.77 3.51 -8.57
N GLY A 221 16.56 4.57 -8.73
CA GLY A 221 17.40 4.77 -9.89
C GLY A 221 18.75 4.06 -9.75
N ASP A 222 19.45 3.87 -10.87
CA ASP A 222 20.86 3.50 -10.84
C ASP A 222 21.72 4.63 -10.25
N ILE A 223 22.97 4.32 -9.85
CA ILE A 223 23.90 5.31 -9.25
C ILE A 223 24.03 6.55 -10.14
N GLY A 224 23.49 7.68 -9.68
CA GLY A 224 23.52 8.98 -10.38
C GLY A 224 22.23 9.32 -11.14
N GLU A 225 21.24 8.43 -11.14
CA GLU A 225 19.88 8.67 -11.59
C GLU A 225 18.93 8.89 -10.40
N HIS A 226 17.67 9.17 -10.72
CA HIS A 226 16.63 9.57 -9.79
C HIS A 226 16.38 8.53 -8.69
N ASP A 227 16.61 8.91 -7.43
CA ASP A 227 16.48 8.02 -6.27
C ASP A 227 15.73 8.78 -5.17
N GLY A 228 14.59 8.25 -4.71
CA GLY A 228 13.80 8.86 -3.64
C GLY A 228 12.29 8.83 -3.83
N MET A 229 11.59 9.59 -2.98
CA MET A 229 10.14 9.66 -3.01
C MET A 229 9.63 10.62 -4.08
N VAL A 230 8.58 10.18 -4.77
CA VAL A 230 8.00 10.87 -5.91
C VAL A 230 6.49 10.95 -5.78
N LEU A 231 5.96 12.17 -5.97
CA LEU A 231 4.56 12.40 -6.22
C LEU A 231 4.33 12.60 -7.72
N TYR A 232 3.60 11.67 -8.32
CA TYR A 232 3.09 11.81 -9.67
C TYR A 232 1.77 12.55 -9.68
N ILE A 233 1.65 13.55 -10.55
CA ILE A 233 0.51 14.46 -10.64
C ILE A 233 -0.04 14.40 -12.06
N LYS A 234 -1.23 13.84 -12.24
CA LYS A 234 -2.01 13.98 -13.48
C LYS A 234 -2.96 15.15 -13.35
N THR A 235 -2.90 16.08 -14.29
CA THR A 235 -3.88 17.17 -14.43
C THR A 235 -4.07 17.56 -15.89
N LYS A 236 -5.27 18.00 -16.25
CA LYS A 236 -5.55 18.59 -17.57
C LYS A 236 -5.37 20.12 -17.58
N LYS A 237 -5.07 20.72 -16.43
CA LYS A 237 -5.10 22.17 -16.19
C LYS A 237 -3.74 22.65 -15.67
N LEU A 238 -2.69 22.48 -16.48
CA LEU A 238 -1.32 22.82 -16.09
C LEU A 238 -1.18 24.28 -15.62
N ILE A 239 -1.83 25.23 -16.29
CA ILE A 239 -1.77 26.65 -15.88
C ILE A 239 -2.38 26.84 -14.49
N GLU A 240 -3.57 26.27 -14.22
CA GLU A 240 -4.19 26.36 -12.89
C GLU A 240 -3.34 25.67 -11.81
N PHE A 241 -2.69 24.56 -12.14
CA PHE A 241 -1.73 23.90 -11.24
C PHE A 241 -0.58 24.84 -10.85
N MET A 242 0.05 25.48 -11.84
CA MET A 242 1.15 26.42 -11.62
C MET A 242 0.71 27.66 -10.84
N ASP A 243 -0.50 28.16 -11.08
CA ASP A 243 -0.99 29.39 -10.45
C ASP A 243 -1.56 29.17 -9.04
N LEU A 244 -2.13 27.99 -8.75
CA LEU A 244 -2.91 27.75 -7.53
C LEU A 244 -2.30 26.72 -6.58
N VAL A 245 -1.57 25.73 -7.09
CA VAL A 245 -1.03 24.64 -6.28
C VAL A 245 0.44 24.85 -5.97
N VAL A 246 1.26 25.17 -6.97
CA VAL A 246 2.71 25.40 -6.78
C VAL A 246 2.99 26.45 -5.70
N PRO A 247 2.33 27.63 -5.65
CA PRO A 247 2.59 28.61 -4.60
C PRO A 247 2.24 28.11 -3.19
N LYS A 248 1.26 27.19 -3.06
CA LYS A 248 0.94 26.57 -1.78
C LYS A 248 2.00 25.55 -1.37
N LEU A 249 2.46 24.73 -2.31
CA LEU A 249 3.57 23.81 -2.08
C LEU A 249 4.82 24.59 -1.65
N GLU A 250 5.15 25.68 -2.33
CA GLU A 250 6.29 26.53 -1.96
C GLU A 250 6.11 27.19 -0.57
N SER A 251 4.88 27.59 -0.22
CA SER A 251 4.60 28.13 1.12
C SER A 251 4.80 27.09 2.23
N THR A 252 4.60 25.81 1.94
CA THR A 252 4.74 24.73 2.93
C THR A 252 6.18 24.25 3.01
N PHE A 253 6.85 24.13 1.87
CA PHE A 253 8.10 23.37 1.76
C PHE A 253 9.33 24.21 1.39
N GLY A 254 9.13 25.51 1.12
CA GLY A 254 10.18 26.38 0.61
C GLY A 254 10.28 26.33 -0.91
N LYS A 255 11.36 26.88 -1.45
CA LYS A 255 11.51 27.05 -2.90
C LYS A 255 11.56 25.70 -3.62
N ILE A 256 10.75 25.55 -4.67
CA ILE A 256 10.74 24.36 -5.53
C ILE A 256 11.51 24.68 -6.82
N ASP A 257 12.40 23.78 -7.24
CA ASP A 257 13.10 23.89 -8.51
C ASP A 257 12.21 23.38 -9.66
N ILE A 258 11.69 24.30 -10.47
CA ILE A 258 10.79 23.98 -11.57
C ILE A 258 11.61 23.66 -12.81
N ILE A 259 11.59 22.41 -13.23
CA ILE A 259 12.30 21.90 -14.39
C ILE A 259 11.36 21.88 -15.59
N ILE A 260 11.66 22.74 -16.58
CA ILE A 260 10.90 22.92 -17.82
C ILE A 260 11.51 22.10 -18.93
#